data_AF-H3CRC6-F1
#
_entry.id   AF-H3CRC6-F1
#
_cell.length_a   1.000
_cell.length_b   1.000
_cell.length_c   1.000
_cell.angle_alpha   90.00
_cell.angle_beta   90.00
_cell.angle_gamma   90.00
#
_symmetry.space_group_name_H-M   'P 1'
#
loop_
_entity.id
_entity.type
_entity.pdbx_description
1 polymer ?
#
loop_
_entity_poly.entity_id
_entity_poly.type
_entity_poly.pdbx_seq_one_letter_code
_entity_poly.pdbx_strand_id
1 'polypeptide(L)'
;AKVACVTSRDMHWAPVAHRDQRDVNLSSLRMLLVADGSNPWSISSCDAFLNVFQSKGLRSEVRCPCASSPEALTVAIRRYTLTHRACGGRGVLSTQDLSHGVIRIDSEEKLSVLTLQDVGSVMPGALMCTVKAEGLPLLCKADETGELVVCTVATGTSYYGLPGMTKTMFEVVPVSNGGAPISAGLVFVAGKMDGLMAVGGRRH
;
A
#
# COMPACT_ATOMS: atom_id res chain seq x y z
N ALA A 1 13.85 -5.92 -20.41
CA ALA A 1 14.18 -5.05 -19.26
C ALA A 1 14.19 -5.89 -17.99
N LYS A 2 15.04 -5.58 -17.00
CA LYS A 2 15.09 -6.35 -15.74
C LYS A 2 14.08 -5.87 -14.70
N VAL A 3 13.67 -4.60 -14.79
CA VAL A 3 12.71 -3.95 -13.89
C VAL A 3 11.68 -3.22 -14.74
N ALA A 4 10.41 -3.29 -14.35
CA ALA A 4 9.32 -2.50 -14.93
C ALA A 4 8.49 -1.90 -13.79
N CYS A 5 8.01 -0.67 -13.98
CA CYS A 5 7.06 -0.01 -13.09
C CYS A 5 5.72 0.08 -13.80
N VAL A 6 4.65 -0.34 -13.12
CA VAL A 6 3.29 -0.36 -13.66
C VAL A 6 2.31 0.13 -12.60
N THR A 7 1.25 0.77 -13.05
CA THR A 7 0.08 1.05 -12.22
C THR A 7 -0.92 -0.10 -12.31
N SER A 8 -1.87 -0.12 -11.36
CA SER A 8 -3.02 -1.03 -11.44
C SER A 8 -3.82 -0.87 -12.74
N ARG A 9 -3.85 0.34 -13.31
CA ARG A 9 -4.53 0.61 -14.58
C ARG A 9 -3.82 -0.06 -15.74
N ASP A 10 -2.49 0.04 -15.80
CA ASP A 10 -1.70 -0.59 -16.86
C ASP A 10 -1.90 -2.10 -16.87
N MET A 11 -1.88 -2.73 -15.67
CA MET A 11 -2.13 -4.16 -15.52
C MET A 11 -3.55 -4.58 -15.91
N HIS A 12 -4.55 -3.72 -15.69
CA HIS A 12 -5.92 -3.99 -16.10
C HIS A 12 -6.08 -4.00 -17.63
N TRP A 13 -5.45 -3.05 -18.33
CA TRP A 13 -5.59 -2.90 -19.78
C TRP A 13 -4.62 -3.76 -20.59
N ALA A 14 -3.47 -4.12 -20.03
CA ALA A 14 -2.45 -4.90 -20.76
C ALA A 14 -2.95 -6.26 -21.29
N PRO A 15 -3.75 -7.06 -20.56
CA PRO A 15 -4.36 -8.28 -21.10
C PRO A 15 -5.27 -8.04 -22.31
N VAL A 16 -5.96 -6.89 -22.36
CA VAL A 16 -6.83 -6.52 -23.47
C VAL A 16 -5.99 -6.18 -24.69
N ALA A 17 -4.97 -5.33 -24.52
CA ALA A 17 -4.06 -4.93 -25.59
C ALA A 17 -3.17 -6.09 -26.10
N HIS A 18 -2.90 -7.09 -25.27
CA HIS A 18 -2.07 -8.25 -25.64
C HIS A 18 -2.66 -9.06 -26.80
N ARG A 19 -3.99 -9.05 -26.99
CA ARG A 19 -4.64 -9.79 -28.07
C ARG A 19 -4.07 -9.45 -29.46
N ASP A 20 -3.57 -8.23 -29.61
CA ASP A 20 -3.02 -7.70 -30.86
C ASP A 20 -1.49 -7.78 -30.93
N GLN A 21 -0.80 -8.19 -29.85
CA GLN A 21 0.66 -8.23 -29.75
C GLN A 21 1.17 -9.63 -29.34
N ARG A 22 1.53 -10.45 -30.33
CA ARG A 22 1.91 -11.87 -30.10
C ARG A 22 3.35 -12.05 -29.61
N ASP A 23 4.25 -11.14 -29.95
CA ASP A 23 5.71 -11.26 -29.75
C ASP A 23 6.21 -10.58 -28.47
N VAL A 24 5.55 -10.84 -27.34
CA VAL A 24 5.95 -10.35 -26.02
C VAL A 24 6.70 -11.44 -25.27
N ASN A 25 7.88 -11.13 -24.72
CA ASN A 25 8.65 -12.03 -23.85
C ASN A 25 9.08 -11.31 -22.57
N LEU A 26 8.57 -11.77 -21.43
CA LEU A 26 8.80 -11.21 -20.10
C LEU A 26 9.71 -12.09 -19.23
N SER A 27 10.33 -13.14 -19.79
CA SER A 27 11.28 -14.03 -19.07
C SER A 27 12.48 -13.31 -18.47
N SER A 28 12.86 -12.16 -19.02
CA SER A 28 13.97 -11.34 -18.51
C SER A 28 13.59 -10.44 -17.33
N LEU A 29 12.28 -10.28 -17.04
CA LEU A 29 11.79 -9.42 -15.99
C LEU A 29 12.06 -10.05 -14.62
N ARG A 30 12.70 -9.29 -13.72
CA ARG A 30 13.06 -9.73 -12.37
C ARG A 30 12.32 -8.98 -11.28
N MET A 31 11.75 -7.83 -11.62
CA MET A 31 10.97 -7.00 -10.70
C MET A 31 9.88 -6.27 -11.49
N LEU A 32 8.66 -6.41 -11.02
CA LEU A 32 7.48 -5.69 -11.47
C LEU A 32 7.02 -4.83 -10.30
N LEU A 33 7.46 -3.58 -10.28
CA LEU A 33 7.07 -2.60 -9.29
C LEU A 33 5.62 -2.19 -9.57
N VAL A 34 4.73 -2.48 -8.62
CA VAL A 34 3.33 -2.06 -8.70
C VAL A 34 3.19 -0.78 -7.89
N ALA A 35 3.17 0.34 -8.60
CA ALA A 35 3.04 1.66 -8.00
C ALA A 35 1.61 1.92 -7.50
N ASP A 36 1.52 2.53 -6.33
CA ASP A 36 0.28 3.09 -5.80
C ASP A 36 -0.01 4.45 -6.47
N GLY A 37 -1.27 4.67 -6.80
CA GLY A 37 -1.75 5.92 -7.42
C GLY A 37 -2.58 6.70 -6.42
N SER A 38 -3.71 7.27 -6.86
CA SER A 38 -4.71 7.84 -5.93
C SER A 38 -5.34 6.78 -5.00
N ASN A 39 -5.26 5.50 -5.38
CA ASN A 39 -5.77 4.37 -4.61
C ASN A 39 -4.72 3.25 -4.54
N PRO A 40 -4.81 2.35 -3.54
CA PRO A 40 -4.04 1.10 -3.53
C PRO A 40 -4.29 0.30 -4.81
N TRP A 41 -3.33 -0.56 -5.18
CA TRP A 41 -3.44 -1.37 -6.39
C TRP A 41 -4.57 -2.40 -6.28
N SER A 42 -5.20 -2.71 -7.42
CA SER A 42 -6.20 -3.78 -7.51
C SER A 42 -5.51 -5.14 -7.51
N ILE A 43 -5.74 -5.93 -6.45
CA ILE A 43 -5.25 -7.31 -6.34
C ILE A 43 -5.72 -8.16 -7.53
N SER A 44 -6.99 -8.02 -7.93
CA SER A 44 -7.55 -8.76 -9.07
C SER A 44 -6.89 -8.39 -10.39
N SER A 45 -6.58 -7.10 -10.60
CA SER A 45 -5.84 -6.66 -11.80
C SER A 45 -4.42 -7.23 -11.83
N CYS A 46 -3.73 -7.27 -10.69
CA CYS A 46 -2.41 -7.90 -10.57
C CYS A 46 -2.46 -9.40 -10.90
N ASP A 47 -3.45 -10.12 -10.35
CA ASP A 47 -3.59 -11.56 -10.56
C ASP A 47 -3.96 -11.88 -12.02
N ALA A 48 -4.89 -11.12 -12.61
CA ALA A 48 -5.27 -11.28 -14.01
C ALA A 48 -4.08 -11.05 -14.96
N PHE A 49 -3.30 -9.99 -14.71
CA PHE A 49 -2.09 -9.69 -15.48
C PHE A 49 -1.09 -10.84 -15.41
N LEU A 50 -0.78 -11.33 -14.21
CA LEU A 50 0.19 -12.40 -14.03
C LEU A 50 -0.28 -13.71 -14.67
N ASN A 51 -1.57 -14.04 -14.57
CA ASN A 51 -2.13 -15.23 -15.20
C ASN A 51 -2.01 -15.20 -16.73
N VAL A 52 -2.29 -14.06 -17.37
CA VAL A 52 -2.22 -13.93 -18.83
C VAL A 52 -0.78 -14.00 -19.33
N PHE A 53 0.12 -13.27 -18.68
CA PHE A 53 1.50 -13.12 -19.12
C PHE A 53 2.46 -14.21 -18.60
N GLN A 54 1.98 -15.14 -17.77
CA GLN A 54 2.75 -16.32 -17.37
C GLN A 54 3.20 -17.14 -18.59
N SER A 55 2.34 -17.28 -19.59
CA SER A 55 2.64 -17.93 -20.88
C SER A 55 3.77 -17.22 -21.67
N LYS A 56 4.06 -15.96 -21.34
CA LYS A 56 5.11 -15.13 -21.94
C LYS A 56 6.38 -15.08 -21.09
N GLY A 57 6.51 -15.98 -20.12
CA GLY A 57 7.69 -16.11 -19.25
C GLY A 57 7.67 -15.20 -18.03
N LEU A 58 6.56 -14.49 -17.76
CA LEU A 58 6.42 -13.70 -16.54
C LEU A 58 6.31 -14.62 -15.32
N ARG A 59 7.23 -14.41 -14.37
CA ARG A 59 7.29 -15.13 -13.10
C ARG A 59 6.37 -14.45 -12.07
N SER A 60 5.55 -15.21 -11.33
CA SER A 60 4.59 -14.63 -10.38
C SER A 60 5.26 -13.94 -9.19
N GLU A 61 6.46 -14.41 -8.84
CA GLU A 61 7.29 -13.94 -7.74
C GLU A 61 7.93 -12.56 -7.97
N VAL A 62 7.93 -12.04 -9.21
CA VAL A 62 8.56 -10.73 -9.51
C VAL A 62 7.70 -9.54 -9.07
N ARG A 63 6.47 -9.79 -8.59
CA ARG A 63 5.52 -8.78 -8.14
C ARG A 63 6.04 -8.07 -6.88
N CYS A 64 6.25 -6.76 -6.97
CA CYS A 64 6.71 -5.91 -5.90
C CYS A 64 5.74 -4.75 -5.69
N PRO A 65 4.63 -4.93 -4.96
CA PRO A 65 3.82 -3.80 -4.52
C PRO A 65 4.65 -2.80 -3.72
N CYS A 66 4.43 -1.52 -3.97
CA CYS A 66 5.04 -0.44 -3.21
C CYS A 66 3.99 0.59 -2.74
N ALA A 67 4.31 1.23 -1.62
CA ALA A 67 3.61 2.38 -1.09
C ALA A 67 4.56 3.56 -1.15
N SER A 68 4.07 4.69 -1.67
CA SER A 68 4.87 5.87 -1.90
C SER A 68 4.05 7.14 -1.68
N SER A 69 4.75 8.22 -1.34
CA SER A 69 4.15 9.55 -1.26
C SER A 69 5.12 10.58 -1.88
N PRO A 70 4.61 11.66 -2.48
CA PRO A 70 5.45 12.76 -2.96
C PRO A 70 6.35 13.36 -1.88
N GLU A 71 5.94 13.32 -0.62
CA GLU A 71 6.61 13.91 0.53
C GLU A 71 7.70 13.02 1.12
N ALA A 72 7.55 11.69 1.05
CA ALA A 72 8.46 10.71 1.64
C ALA A 72 9.18 9.79 0.63
N LEU A 73 8.93 10.00 -0.67
CA LEU A 73 9.32 9.10 -1.76
C LEU A 73 8.79 7.68 -1.52
N THR A 74 9.66 6.66 -1.50
CA THR A 74 9.26 5.27 -1.23
C THR A 74 9.12 5.04 0.27
N VAL A 75 7.90 4.72 0.72
CA VAL A 75 7.61 4.38 2.13
C VAL A 75 7.91 2.91 2.39
N ALA A 76 7.37 2.02 1.56
CA ALA A 76 7.53 0.59 1.70
C ALA A 76 7.54 -0.07 0.32
N ILE A 77 8.28 -1.17 0.19
CA ILE A 77 8.31 -1.99 -1.02
C ILE A 77 8.49 -3.45 -0.66
N ARG A 78 7.68 -4.30 -1.26
CA ARG A 78 7.83 -5.74 -1.13
C ARG A 78 9.01 -6.15 -1.97
N ARG A 79 10.11 -6.50 -1.31
CA ARG A 79 11.31 -6.99 -1.97
C ARG A 79 11.12 -8.44 -2.40
N TYR A 80 11.59 -8.75 -3.60
CA TYR A 80 11.85 -10.13 -3.97
C TYR A 80 12.96 -10.68 -3.07
N THR A 81 12.63 -11.62 -2.20
CA THR A 81 13.61 -12.37 -1.40
C THR A 81 13.50 -13.84 -1.75
N LEU A 82 14.62 -14.48 -2.06
CA LEU A 82 14.71 -15.93 -2.37
C LEU A 82 14.15 -16.81 -1.24
N THR A 83 14.05 -16.27 -0.02
CA THR A 83 13.58 -16.94 1.19
C THR A 83 12.07 -16.84 1.43
N HIS A 84 11.37 -15.82 0.90
CA HIS A 84 9.90 -15.73 0.98
C HIS A 84 9.26 -16.21 -0.32
N ARG A 85 9.00 -17.52 -0.38
CA ARG A 85 8.07 -18.14 -1.33
C ARG A 85 6.59 -17.76 -1.11
N ALA A 86 6.30 -16.93 -0.12
CA ALA A 86 4.94 -16.58 0.22
C ALA A 86 4.40 -15.55 -0.79
N CYS A 87 3.39 -15.98 -1.56
CA CYS A 87 2.33 -15.09 -2.02
C CYS A 87 2.04 -14.08 -0.91
N GLY A 88 2.01 -12.80 -1.24
CA GLY A 88 1.91 -11.75 -0.23
C GLY A 88 0.84 -12.02 0.82
N GLY A 89 1.11 -11.64 2.07
CA GLY A 89 0.15 -11.72 3.15
C GLY A 89 -1.11 -10.96 2.78
N ARG A 90 -2.14 -11.70 2.37
CA ARG A 90 -3.48 -11.17 2.16
C ARG A 90 -4.19 -11.20 3.50
N GLY A 91 -4.70 -10.04 3.91
CA GLY A 91 -5.60 -9.92 5.05
C GLY A 91 -7.01 -9.70 4.53
N VAL A 92 -7.97 -10.50 5.00
CA VAL A 92 -9.39 -10.31 4.70
C VAL A 92 -10.00 -9.61 5.89
N LEU A 93 -10.57 -8.42 5.67
CA LEU A 93 -11.11 -7.56 6.71
C LEU A 93 -12.61 -7.33 6.50
N SER A 94 -13.37 -7.24 7.60
CA SER A 94 -14.77 -6.82 7.57
C SER A 94 -14.88 -5.34 7.16
N THR A 95 -15.61 -5.04 6.07
CA THR A 95 -15.81 -3.64 5.65
C THR A 95 -16.68 -2.86 6.63
N GLN A 96 -17.51 -3.56 7.40
CA GLN A 96 -18.33 -2.95 8.45
C GLN A 96 -17.45 -2.44 9.59
N ASP A 97 -16.57 -3.29 10.13
CA ASP A 97 -15.67 -2.90 11.22
C ASP A 97 -14.67 -1.83 10.75
N LEU A 98 -14.15 -2.01 9.54
CA LEU A 98 -13.23 -1.06 8.91
C LEU A 98 -13.87 0.33 8.78
N SER A 99 -15.17 0.40 8.47
CA SER A 99 -15.89 1.66 8.36
C SER A 99 -16.03 2.42 9.69
N HIS A 100 -15.89 1.73 10.81
CA HIS A 100 -15.81 2.33 12.15
C HIS A 100 -14.36 2.54 12.62
N GLY A 101 -13.37 2.18 11.80
CA GLY A 101 -11.96 2.29 12.15
C GLY A 101 -11.35 1.12 12.86
N VAL A 102 -12.04 -0.02 12.87
CA VAL A 102 -11.61 -1.19 13.63
C VAL A 102 -11.15 -2.26 12.66
N ILE A 103 -9.96 -2.80 12.92
CA ILE A 103 -9.39 -3.89 12.14
C ILE A 103 -9.86 -5.20 12.75
N ARG A 104 -10.70 -5.93 12.02
CA ARG A 104 -11.08 -7.30 12.35
C ARG A 104 -10.89 -8.20 11.14
N ILE A 105 -10.16 -9.29 11.37
CA ILE A 105 -9.97 -10.34 10.38
C ILE A 105 -11.29 -11.08 10.21
N ASP A 106 -11.66 -11.31 8.96
CA ASP A 106 -12.87 -12.05 8.59
C ASP A 106 -12.54 -13.21 7.63
N SER A 107 -13.52 -14.07 7.37
CA SER A 107 -13.44 -15.11 6.34
C SER A 107 -13.94 -14.59 4.98
N GLU A 108 -13.43 -15.14 3.87
CA GLU A 108 -13.85 -14.76 2.51
C GLU A 108 -15.31 -15.11 2.18
N GLU A 109 -16.03 -15.78 3.08
CA GLU A 109 -17.39 -16.26 2.86
C GLU A 109 -18.46 -15.17 3.00
N LYS A 110 -18.13 -14.02 3.61
CA LYS A 110 -19.08 -12.92 3.80
C LYS A 110 -19.07 -11.95 2.62
N LEU A 111 -20.25 -11.44 2.27
CA LEU A 111 -20.42 -10.48 1.16
C LEU A 111 -19.79 -9.10 1.41
N SER A 112 -19.44 -8.76 2.66
CA SER A 112 -18.96 -7.44 3.07
C SER A 112 -17.53 -7.50 3.60
N VAL A 113 -16.59 -7.98 2.78
CA VAL A 113 -15.17 -8.08 3.11
C VAL A 113 -14.30 -7.29 2.13
N LEU A 114 -13.15 -6.83 2.64
CA LEU A 114 -12.10 -6.18 1.88
C LEU A 114 -10.82 -7.00 2.03
N THR A 115 -10.30 -7.50 0.92
CA THR A 115 -8.99 -8.15 0.88
C THR A 115 -7.91 -7.10 0.66
N LEU A 116 -7.02 -6.95 1.63
CA LEU A 116 -5.82 -6.13 1.53
C LEU A 116 -4.60 -7.01 1.29
N GLN A 117 -3.66 -6.50 0.50
CA GLN A 117 -2.35 -7.12 0.31
C GLN A 117 -1.30 -6.25 0.98
N ASP A 118 -0.40 -6.87 1.73
CA ASP A 118 0.69 -6.11 2.34
C ASP A 118 1.70 -5.62 1.28
N VAL A 119 2.21 -4.42 1.54
CA VAL A 119 3.26 -3.74 0.77
C VAL A 119 4.65 -4.26 1.15
N GLY A 120 4.78 -5.11 2.17
CA GLY A 120 6.06 -5.46 2.79
C GLY A 120 6.41 -4.53 3.96
N SER A 121 7.69 -4.50 4.33
CA SER A 121 8.18 -3.67 5.42
C SER A 121 8.55 -2.26 4.94
N VAL A 122 8.55 -1.31 5.87
CA VAL A 122 9.05 0.05 5.68
C VAL A 122 10.50 0.02 5.18
N MET A 123 10.89 1.03 4.39
CA MET A 123 12.25 1.17 3.89
C MET A 123 13.30 1.13 5.02
N PRO A 124 14.48 0.52 4.79
CA PRO A 124 15.55 0.48 5.80
C PRO A 124 15.95 1.88 6.26
N GLY A 125 16.08 2.05 7.58
CA GLY A 125 16.42 3.34 8.19
C GLY A 125 15.24 4.31 8.35
N ALA A 126 14.04 3.94 7.90
CA ALA A 126 12.84 4.70 8.15
C ALA A 126 12.05 4.15 9.35
N LEU A 127 11.32 5.04 10.00
CA LEU A 127 10.37 4.75 11.08
C LEU A 127 8.96 5.02 10.56
N MET A 128 7.98 4.21 10.97
CA MET A 128 6.58 4.42 10.59
C MET A 128 5.66 4.05 11.75
N CYS A 129 4.70 4.91 12.05
CA CYS A 129 3.61 4.62 12.98
C CYS A 129 2.25 4.94 12.35
N THR A 130 1.19 4.42 12.96
CA THR A 130 -0.18 4.77 12.62
C THR A 130 -0.74 5.70 13.69
N VAL A 131 -1.26 6.86 13.28
CA VAL A 131 -1.92 7.83 14.16
C VAL A 131 -3.40 7.97 13.80
N LYS A 132 -4.21 8.46 14.74
CA LYS A 132 -5.62 8.75 14.47
C LYS A 132 -5.75 9.75 13.32
N ALA A 133 -6.65 9.43 12.39
CA ALA A 133 -6.91 10.20 11.18
C ALA A 133 -7.56 11.57 11.45
N GLU A 134 -8.17 11.75 12.63
CA GLU A 134 -8.82 13.00 13.02
C GLU A 134 -8.34 13.45 14.41
N GLY A 135 -8.17 14.76 14.56
CA GLY A 135 -7.78 15.38 15.82
C GLY A 135 -6.27 15.38 16.06
N LEU A 136 -5.87 15.18 17.32
CA LEU A 136 -4.45 15.12 17.68
C LEU A 136 -3.80 13.84 17.14
N PRO A 137 -2.51 13.87 16.76
CA PRO A 137 -1.78 12.73 16.20
C PRO A 137 -1.44 11.69 17.28
N LEU A 138 -2.47 11.08 17.86
CA LEU A 138 -2.36 10.04 18.87
C LEU A 138 -2.10 8.70 18.18
N LEU A 139 -1.18 7.91 18.72
CA LEU A 139 -0.92 6.56 18.21
C LEU A 139 -2.20 5.70 18.26
N CYS A 140 -2.46 5.00 17.16
CA CYS A 140 -3.52 4.00 17.06
C CYS A 140 -3.17 2.75 17.90
N LYS A 141 -4.20 2.07 18.40
CA LYS A 141 -4.06 0.71 18.93
C LYS A 141 -3.87 -0.31 17.81
N ALA A 142 -3.47 -1.52 18.17
CA ALA A 142 -3.18 -2.60 17.21
C ALA A 142 -4.38 -2.97 16.32
N ASP A 143 -5.60 -2.78 16.81
CA ASP A 143 -6.87 -3.06 16.13
C ASP A 143 -7.55 -1.81 15.57
N GLU A 144 -6.84 -0.67 15.48
CA GLU A 144 -7.38 0.58 14.96
C GLU A 144 -6.74 0.95 13.62
N THR A 145 -7.54 1.49 12.69
CA THR A 145 -7.03 2.12 11.48
C THR A 145 -6.82 3.62 11.65
N GLY A 146 -5.78 4.12 11.00
CA GLY A 146 -5.40 5.51 11.03
C GLY A 146 -4.49 5.90 9.88
N GLU A 147 -3.92 7.08 9.98
CA GLU A 147 -3.00 7.64 9.02
C GLU A 147 -1.56 7.16 9.28
N LEU A 148 -0.85 6.82 8.21
CA LEU A 148 0.55 6.40 8.28
C LEU A 148 1.46 7.64 8.35
N VAL A 149 2.22 7.75 9.44
CA VAL A 149 3.24 8.79 9.62
C VAL A 149 4.60 8.13 9.45
N VAL A 150 5.41 8.69 8.55
CA VAL A 150 6.70 8.13 8.15
C VAL A 150 7.80 9.15 8.42
N CYS A 151 8.86 8.71 9.10
CA CYS A 151 10.08 9.47 9.28
C CYS A 151 11.22 8.76 8.55
N THR A 152 11.79 9.41 7.53
CA THR A 152 12.91 8.88 6.74
C THR A 152 13.83 10.02 6.32
N VAL A 153 15.08 9.69 6.00
CA VAL A 153 16.05 10.64 5.42
C VAL A 153 15.62 11.19 4.06
N ALA A 154 14.66 10.51 3.40
CA ALA A 154 14.09 10.90 2.12
C ALA A 154 12.91 11.88 2.25
N THR A 155 12.43 12.18 3.47
CA THR A 155 11.28 13.06 3.68
C THR A 155 11.65 14.50 3.30
N GLY A 156 10.77 15.17 2.58
CA GLY A 156 10.85 16.61 2.32
C GLY A 156 10.76 17.44 3.60
N THR A 157 11.01 18.74 3.49
CA THR A 157 10.98 19.65 4.66
C THR A 157 9.81 20.61 4.65
N SER A 158 9.27 20.95 3.47
CA SER A 158 8.23 21.96 3.33
C SER A 158 7.61 21.98 1.94
N TYR A 159 6.37 22.44 1.86
CA TYR A 159 5.77 22.88 0.60
C TYR A 159 6.13 24.34 0.30
N TYR A 160 6.57 24.61 -0.93
CA TYR A 160 6.95 25.95 -1.34
C TYR A 160 5.75 26.91 -1.28
N GLY A 161 5.88 27.98 -0.48
CA GLY A 161 4.85 29.02 -0.33
C GLY A 161 3.60 28.62 0.46
N LEU A 162 3.58 27.43 1.07
CA LEU A 162 2.42 26.91 1.81
C LEU A 162 2.81 26.54 3.26
N PRO A 163 3.05 27.52 4.14
CA PRO A 163 3.49 27.27 5.51
C PRO A 163 2.43 26.52 6.35
N GLY A 164 1.14 26.77 6.10
CA GLY A 164 0.05 26.06 6.78
C GLY A 164 0.06 24.55 6.49
N MET A 165 0.18 24.19 5.20
CA MET A 165 0.29 22.79 4.76
C MET A 165 1.61 22.16 5.19
N THR A 166 2.69 22.94 5.23
CA THR A 166 3.99 22.48 5.70
C THR A 166 3.92 22.02 7.15
N LYS A 167 3.30 22.83 8.01
CA LYS A 167 3.14 22.51 9.43
C LYS A 167 2.31 21.25 9.64
N THR A 168 1.23 21.07 8.89
CA THR A 168 0.38 19.88 9.03
C THR A 168 1.03 18.60 8.49
N MET A 169 1.88 18.70 7.47
CA MET A 169 2.44 17.52 6.79
C MET A 169 3.83 17.11 7.30
N PHE A 170 4.71 18.08 7.60
CA PHE A 170 6.11 17.82 7.96
C PHE A 170 6.42 17.99 9.45
N GLU A 171 5.56 18.65 10.22
CA GLU A 171 5.75 18.88 11.67
C GLU A 171 4.83 18.01 12.54
N VAL A 172 4.56 16.78 12.10
CA VAL A 172 3.74 15.82 12.86
C VAL A 172 4.60 15.12 13.91
N VAL A 173 4.27 15.35 15.20
CA VAL A 173 4.88 14.62 16.31
C VAL A 173 3.85 13.65 16.88
N PRO A 174 3.98 12.33 16.64
CA PRO A 174 3.06 11.36 17.18
C PRO A 174 3.15 11.33 18.71
N VAL A 175 2.01 11.40 19.37
CA VAL A 175 1.91 11.39 20.83
C VAL A 175 1.45 10.01 21.28
N SER A 176 2.19 9.44 22.24
CA SER A 176 1.87 8.14 22.84
C SER A 176 1.36 8.33 24.26
N ASN A 177 0.31 7.60 24.64
CA ASN A 177 -0.09 7.49 26.06
C ASN A 177 0.82 6.55 26.87
N GLY A 178 1.81 5.88 26.26
CA GLY A 178 2.56 4.80 26.92
C GLY A 178 4.00 4.54 26.48
N GLY A 179 4.64 5.43 25.70
CA GLY A 179 6.09 5.37 25.41
C GLY A 179 6.61 4.12 24.68
N ALA A 180 5.74 3.24 24.19
CA ALA A 180 6.15 2.02 23.50
C ALA A 180 6.81 2.34 22.15
N PRO A 181 7.91 1.64 21.78
CA PRO A 181 8.62 1.88 20.53
C PRO A 181 7.72 1.61 19.32
N ILE A 182 7.86 2.48 18.31
CA ILE A 182 7.20 2.40 17.02
C ILE A 182 7.75 1.17 16.28
N SER A 183 6.98 0.08 16.25
CA SER A 183 7.48 -1.22 15.79
C SER A 183 7.35 -1.43 14.30
N ALA A 184 8.46 -1.82 13.69
CA ALA A 184 8.58 -2.38 12.36
C ALA A 184 7.64 -3.57 12.15
N GLY A 185 6.76 -3.46 11.15
CA GLY A 185 5.82 -4.51 10.75
C GLY A 185 5.55 -4.46 9.25
N LEU A 186 4.64 -5.32 8.79
CA LEU A 186 4.13 -5.27 7.42
C LEU A 186 3.17 -4.08 7.29
N VAL A 187 3.32 -3.34 6.20
CA VAL A 187 2.46 -2.19 5.88
C VAL A 187 1.27 -2.68 5.07
N PHE A 188 0.06 -2.36 5.53
CA PHE A 188 -1.18 -2.55 4.79
C PHE A 188 -1.79 -1.18 4.52
N VAL A 189 -2.17 -0.92 3.27
CA VAL A 189 -2.79 0.35 2.87
C VAL A 189 -4.23 0.06 2.43
N ALA A 190 -5.19 0.60 3.18
CA ALA A 190 -6.61 0.44 2.86
C ALA A 190 -7.13 1.52 1.89
N GLY A 191 -6.52 2.70 1.88
CA GLY A 191 -6.95 3.83 1.06
C GLY A 191 -6.07 5.07 1.31
N LYS A 192 -6.37 6.16 0.60
CA LYS A 192 -5.76 7.48 0.84
C LYS A 192 -6.73 8.38 1.59
N MET A 193 -6.19 9.29 2.40
CA MET A 193 -6.97 10.27 3.15
C MET A 193 -7.81 11.17 2.22
N ASP A 194 -7.25 11.63 1.10
CA ASP A 194 -7.96 12.47 0.12
C ASP A 194 -9.14 11.75 -0.58
N GLY A 195 -9.13 10.41 -0.58
CA GLY A 195 -10.19 9.60 -1.16
C GLY A 195 -11.22 9.09 -0.15
N LEU A 196 -11.02 9.39 1.14
CA LEU A 196 -11.83 8.87 2.24
C LEU A 196 -13.18 9.60 2.30
N MET A 197 -14.27 8.85 2.23
CA MET A 197 -15.62 9.41 2.35
C MET A 197 -16.22 9.09 3.73
N ALA A 198 -16.80 10.09 4.37
CA ALA A 198 -17.54 9.92 5.62
C ALA A 198 -19.05 10.07 5.38
N VAL A 199 -19.82 9.01 5.59
CA VAL A 199 -21.28 8.99 5.42
C VAL A 199 -21.92 8.38 6.67
N GLY A 200 -22.79 9.14 7.34
CA GLY A 200 -23.50 8.65 8.53
C GLY A 200 -22.58 8.18 9.66
N GLY A 201 -21.42 8.83 9.83
CA GLY A 201 -20.41 8.46 10.84
C GLY A 201 -19.57 7.24 10.48
N ARG A 202 -19.69 6.73 9.24
CA ARG A 202 -18.92 5.61 8.71
C ARG A 202 -17.94 6.09 7.64
N ARG A 203 -16.76 5.48 7.63
CA ARG A 203 -15.68 5.76 6.68
C ARG A 203 -15.68 4.73 5.54
N HIS A 204 -15.53 5.21 4.31
CA HIS A 204 -15.58 4.42 3.07
C HIS A 204 -14.44 4.79 2.13
#